data_AF-A0A6I1MYD9-F1
#
_entry.id   AF-A0A6I1MYD9-F1
#
_cell.length_a   1.000
_cell.length_b   1.000
_cell.length_c   1.000
_cell.angle_alpha   90.00
_cell.angle_beta   90.00
_cell.angle_gamma   90.00
#
_symmetry.space_group_name_H-M   'P 1'
#
loop_
_entity.id
_entity.type
_entity.pdbx_description
1 polymer ?
#
loop_
_entity_poly.entity_id
_entity_poly.type
_entity_poly.pdbx_seq_one_letter_code
_entity_poly.pdbx_strand_id
1 'polypeptide(L)' 'MKLFKGIAVAKLIAVKREILSPKQFIELSRSRPADIKRATYVIPTIGKPGFGAFEVEYHAPRLVHEK' A
#
# COMPACT_ATOMS: atom_id res chain seq x y z
N MET A 1 -26.21 28.28 -5.85
CA MET A 1 -26.60 26.85 -5.95
C MET A 1 -26.24 26.39 -7.36
N LYS A 2 -25.44 25.37 -7.67
CA LYS A 2 -24.79 24.28 -6.95
C LYS A 2 -23.42 24.05 -7.62
N LEU A 3 -22.34 23.91 -6.85
CA LEU A 3 -21.07 23.39 -7.38
C LEU A 3 -21.23 21.89 -7.62
N PHE A 4 -21.18 21.45 -8.87
CA PHE A 4 -21.00 20.03 -9.19
C PHE A 4 -19.53 19.68 -8.92
N LYS A 5 -19.27 19.11 -7.74
CA LYS A 5 -18.02 18.39 -7.46
C LYS A 5 -17.98 17.19 -8.40
N GLY A 6 -17.12 17.25 -9.42
CA GLY A 6 -16.82 16.11 -10.28
C GLY A 6 -16.44 14.91 -9.42
N ILE A 7 -17.14 13.80 -9.63
CA ILE A 7 -16.84 12.52 -8.97
C ILE A 7 -15.54 12.02 -9.60
N ALA A 8 -14.42 12.22 -8.92
CA ALA A 8 -13.17 11.58 -9.30
C ALA A 8 -13.34 10.06 -9.07
N VAL A 9 -13.54 9.31 -10.15
CA VAL A 9 -13.57 7.84 -10.11
C VAL A 9 -12.13 7.38 -9.95
N ALA A 10 -11.72 7.17 -8.70
CA ALA A 10 -10.39 6.65 -8.41
C ALA A 10 -10.31 5.20 -8.92
N LYS A 11 -9.49 4.98 -9.95
CA LYS A 11 -9.29 3.66 -10.56
C LYS A 11 -8.66 2.73 -9.52
N LEU A 12 -9.32 1.60 -9.26
CA LEU A 12 -8.82 0.55 -8.39
C LEU A 12 -8.01 -0.44 -9.24
N ILE A 13 -6.79 -0.72 -8.81
CA ILE A 13 -5.92 -1.73 -9.42
C ILE A 13 -5.70 -2.88 -8.43
N ALA A 14 -5.63 -4.10 -8.95
CA ALA A 14 -5.29 -5.27 -8.15
C ALA A 14 -3.76 -5.40 -8.05
N VAL A 15 -3.21 -5.29 -6.84
CA VAL A 15 -1.78 -5.44 -6.57
C VAL A 15 -1.51 -6.69 -5.76
N LYS A 16 -0.52 -7.47 -6.19
CA LYS A 16 -0.02 -8.64 -5.45
C LYS A 16 1.16 -8.29 -4.54
N ARG A 17 1.89 -7.22 -4.89
CA ARG A 17 3.02 -6.68 -4.13
C ARG A 17 2.93 -5.17 -4.10
N GLU A 18 3.25 -4.59 -2.95
CA GLU A 18 3.38 -3.13 -2.83
C GLU A 18 4.41 -2.76 -1.76
N ILE A 19 4.95 -1.54 -1.88
CA ILE A 19 5.84 -0.95 -0.87
C ILE A 19 5.00 -0.09 0.07
N LEU A 20 4.97 -0.47 1.34
CA LEU A 20 4.29 0.24 2.41
C LEU A 20 5.26 1.04 3.25
N SER A 21 4.82 2.22 3.68
CA SER A 21 5.50 2.92 4.78
C SER A 21 5.38 2.12 6.10
N PRO A 22 6.26 2.37 7.09
CA PRO A 22 6.17 1.70 8.39
C PRO A 22 4.77 1.78 9.02
N LYS A 23 4.14 2.95 8.96
CA LYS A 23 2.80 3.16 9.52
C LYS A 23 1.75 2.28 8.84
N GLN A 24 1.75 2.25 7.51
CA GLN A 24 0.81 1.43 6.74
C GLN A 24 1.03 -0.07 6.99
N PHE A 25 2.30 -0.49 7.12
CA PHE A 25 2.62 -1.88 7.43
C PHE A 25 2.12 -2.28 8.83
N ILE A 26 2.32 -1.43 9.85
CA ILE A 26 1.82 -1.67 11.21
C ILE A 26 0.29 -1.77 11.22
N GLU A 27 -0.38 -0.86 10.52
CA GLU A 27 -1.84 -0.86 10.41
C GLU A 27 -2.37 -2.12 9.71
N LEU A 28 -1.74 -2.53 8.60
CA LEU A 28 -2.07 -3.76 7.89
C LEU A 28 -1.84 -5.00 8.78
N SER A 29 -0.72 -5.04 9.48
CA SER A 29 -0.36 -6.15 10.37
C SER A 29 -1.33 -6.29 11.55
N ARG A 30 -1.95 -5.19 12.00
CA ARG A 30 -2.96 -5.20 13.06
C ARG A 30 -4.35 -5.54 12.56
N SER A 31 -4.74 -5.00 11.41
CA SER A 31 -6.11 -5.11 10.90
C SER A 31 -6.37 -6.39 10.11
N ARG A 32 -5.39 -6.84 9.31
CA ARG A 32 -5.53 -7.98 8.39
C ARG A 32 -4.21 -8.76 8.24
N PRO A 33 -3.66 -9.34 9.33
CA PRO A 33 -2.40 -10.07 9.27
C PRO A 33 -2.45 -11.27 8.31
N ALA A 34 -3.60 -11.93 8.16
CA ALA A 34 -3.77 -13.09 7.29
C ALA A 34 -3.65 -12.79 5.79
N ASP A 35 -3.77 -11.52 5.40
CA ASP A 35 -3.60 -11.12 3.99
C ASP A 35 -2.11 -11.14 3.58
N ILE A 36 -1.21 -10.96 4.55
CA ILE A 36 0.24 -10.86 4.33
C ILE A 36 0.81 -12.26 4.16
N LYS A 37 1.28 -12.56 2.95
CA LYS A 37 2.03 -13.79 2.66
C LYS A 37 3.49 -13.66 3.05
N ARG A 38 4.09 -12.50 2.77
CA ARG A 38 5.49 -12.20 3.09
C ARG A 38 5.66 -10.71 3.25
N ALA A 39 6.49 -10.31 4.20
CA ALA A 39 6.94 -8.93 4.34
C ALA A 39 8.48 -8.90 4.36
N THR A 40 9.07 -8.01 3.59
CA THR A 40 10.52 -7.83 3.51
C THR A 40 10.86 -6.38 3.88
N TYR A 41 11.73 -6.20 4.86
CA TYR A 41 12.24 -4.87 5.20
C TYR A 41 13.11 -4.35 4.06
N VAL A 42 12.77 -3.17 3.53
CA VAL A 42 13.56 -2.50 2.49
C VAL A 42 14.68 -1.74 3.19
N ILE A 43 15.92 -2.22 3.01
CA ILE A 43 17.08 -1.58 3.61
C ILE A 43 17.22 -0.17 3.02
N PRO A 44 17.22 0.87 3.86
CA PRO A 44 17.36 2.24 3.40
C PRO A 44 18.71 2.43 2.69
N THR A 45 18.67 3.10 1.54
CA THR A 45 19.87 3.56 0.85
C THR A 45 19.89 5.09 0.85
N ILE A 46 21.04 5.68 1.20
CA ILE A 46 21.20 7.15 1.21
C ILE A 46 20.83 7.72 -0.16
N GLY A 47 19.97 8.74 -0.18
CA GLY A 47 19.50 9.40 -1.40
C GLY A 47 18.39 8.66 -2.17
N LYS A 48 17.91 7.51 -1.70
CA LYS A 48 16.76 6.81 -2.31
C LYS A 48 15.49 6.91 -1.45
N PRO A 49 14.30 7.06 -2.07
CA PRO A 49 13.04 6.96 -1.35
C PRO A 49 12.82 5.53 -0.82
N GLY A 50 11.97 5.40 0.20
CA GLY A 50 11.65 4.09 0.80
C GLY A 50 12.45 3.75 2.07
N PHE A 51 12.99 4.75 2.76
CA PHE A 51 13.67 4.54 4.05
C PHE A 51 12.73 3.84 5.05
N GLY A 52 13.12 2.65 5.49
CA GLY A 52 12.35 1.86 6.45
C GLY A 52 11.02 1.33 5.91
N ALA A 53 10.82 1.32 4.59
CA ALA A 53 9.62 0.78 3.99
C ALA A 53 9.61 -0.75 4.04
N PHE A 54 8.43 -1.33 3.85
CA PHE A 54 8.22 -2.77 3.78
C PHE A 54 7.66 -3.14 2.43
N GLU A 55 8.34 -4.05 1.73
CA GLU A 55 7.76 -4.70 0.57
C GLU A 55 6.86 -5.84 1.07
N VAL A 56 5.57 -5.75 0.78
CA VAL A 56 4.56 -6.72 1.21
C VAL A 56 4.06 -7.50 0.02
N GLU A 57 4.08 -8.83 0.11
CA GLU A 57 3.41 -9.74 -0.82
C GLU A 57 2.15 -10.30 -0.15
N TYR A 58 1.05 -10.28 -0.90
CA TYR A 58 -0.25 -10.75 -0.43
C TYR A 58 -0.57 -12.18 -0.90
N HIS A 59 -1.40 -12.89 -0.13
CA HIS A 59 -1.94 -14.19 -0.53
C HIS A 59 -2.88 -14.07 -1.73
N ALA A 60 -3.78 -13.09 -1.70
CA ALA A 60 -4.68 -12.73 -2.79
C ALA A 60 -4.41 -11.27 -3.24
N PRO A 61 -4.61 -10.93 -4.52
CA PRO A 61 -4.45 -9.56 -4.99
C PRO A 61 -5.37 -8.61 -4.22
N ARG A 62 -4.81 -7.49 -3.75
CA ARG A 62 -5.57 -6.45 -3.04
C ARG A 62 -5.91 -5.31 -3.99
N LEU A 63 -7.14 -4.79 -3.88
CA LEU A 63 -7.51 -3.57 -4.59
C LEU A 63 -6.94 -2.35 -3.87
N VAL A 64 -6.15 -1.56 -4.60
CA VAL A 64 -5.59 -0.29 -4.14
C VAL A 64 -5.91 0.82 -5.13
N HIS A 65 -5.97 2.05 -4.66
CA HIS A 65 -6.10 3.20 -5.54
C HIS A 65 -4.80 3.43 -6.32
N GLU A 66 -4.91 3.68 -7.62
CA GLU A 66 -3.80 4.15 -8.45
C GLU A 66 -3.31 5.51 -7.88
N LYS A 67 -2.03 5.57 -7.50
CA LYS A 67 -1.39 6.75 -6.88
C LYS A 67 -1.00 7.80 -7.91
#